data_AF-A0AB36KL27-F1
#
_entry.id   AF-A0AB36KL27-F1
#
_cell.length_a   1.000
_cell.length_b   1.000
_cell.length_c   1.000
_cell.angle_alpha   90.00
_cell.angle_beta   90.00
_cell.angle_gamma   90.00
#
_symmetry.space_group_name_H-M   'P 1'
#
loop_
_entity.id
_entity.type
_entity.pdbx_description
1 polymer ?
#
loop_
_entity_poly.entity_id
_entity_poly.type
_entity_poly.pdbx_seq_one_letter_code
_entity_poly.pdbx_strand_id
1 'polypeptide(L)'
;MYDIYEHRHRLAVWGAGRAYSRQGPGHTIAMAKHLIEKSGLGAINTADHLPHPQAMDDFIHERIHAVMDASQGVYYTKRAKGEPDAREALVCTYGRAQKLVNMYLKIKIVCAGYHDHPHVKALHPPLDAVLLKALDSSVAIDRDSDLKVFGGKLAFAKALGKTWTTFDRSTYDAYIAAIRVFQGSQPLWAVERLWSPEREVLSV
;
A
#
# COMPACT_ATOMS: atom_id res chain seq x y z
N MET A 1 23.62 -14.93 -4.55
CA MET A 1 24.21 -14.19 -5.68
C MET A 1 23.50 -12.85 -5.76
N TYR A 2 24.21 -11.76 -6.04
CA TYR A 2 23.61 -10.42 -6.15
C TYR A 2 23.35 -10.11 -7.62
N ASP A 3 22.09 -9.92 -7.98
CA ASP A 3 21.65 -9.61 -9.35
C ASP A 3 20.67 -8.42 -9.35
N ILE A 4 20.10 -8.11 -10.51
CA ILE A 4 19.15 -6.99 -10.64
C ILE A 4 17.87 -7.21 -9.82
N TYR A 5 17.42 -8.46 -9.65
CA TYR A 5 16.22 -8.78 -8.88
C TYR A 5 16.46 -8.59 -7.39
N GLU A 6 17.62 -9.04 -6.89
CA GLU A 6 18.07 -8.80 -5.52
C GLU A 6 18.29 -7.30 -5.25
N HIS A 7 18.85 -6.55 -6.22
CA HIS A 7 18.99 -5.10 -6.08
C HIS A 7 17.64 -4.40 -5.93
N ARG A 8 16.67 -4.70 -6.81
CA ARG A 8 15.30 -4.18 -6.74
C ARG A 8 14.60 -4.58 -5.45
N HIS A 9 14.79 -5.84 -5.04
CA HIS A 9 14.24 -6.36 -3.80
C HIS A 9 14.71 -5.54 -2.58
N ARG A 10 16.01 -5.29 -2.45
CA ARG A 10 16.57 -4.49 -1.34
C ARG A 10 16.01 -3.06 -1.32
N LEU A 11 15.93 -2.41 -2.48
CA LEU A 11 15.36 -1.06 -2.60
C LEU A 11 13.87 -1.05 -2.21
N ALA A 12 13.10 -2.04 -2.68
CA ALA A 12 11.68 -2.17 -2.37
C ALA A 12 11.44 -2.44 -0.88
N VAL A 13 12.23 -3.32 -0.24
CA VAL A 13 12.18 -3.55 1.22
C VAL A 13 12.45 -2.25 1.97
N TRP A 14 13.48 -1.49 1.58
CA TRP A 14 13.81 -0.22 2.23
C TRP A 14 12.68 0.79 2.08
N GLY A 15 12.20 1.05 0.85
CA GLY A 15 11.18 2.07 0.61
C GLY A 15 9.81 1.70 1.19
N ALA A 16 9.36 0.46 1.02
CA ALA A 16 8.12 -0.03 1.61
C ALA A 16 8.20 -0.07 3.13
N GLY A 17 9.35 -0.48 3.69
CA GLY A 17 9.61 -0.45 5.12
C GLY A 17 9.56 0.96 5.71
N ARG A 18 10.09 1.97 5.01
CA ARG A 18 9.97 3.38 5.41
C ARG A 18 8.51 3.85 5.41
N ALA A 19 7.75 3.52 4.38
CA ALA A 19 6.33 3.88 4.30
C ALA A 19 5.50 3.21 5.43
N TYR A 20 5.78 1.93 5.72
CA TYR A 20 5.17 1.16 6.80
C TYR A 20 5.54 1.67 8.20
N SER A 21 6.79 2.10 8.40
CA SER A 21 7.34 2.46 9.72
C SER A 21 6.86 3.79 10.32
N ARG A 22 6.19 4.64 9.54
CA ARG A 22 5.95 6.05 9.87
C ARG A 22 5.06 6.33 11.09
N GLN A 23 4.45 5.33 11.73
CA GLN A 23 3.36 5.55 12.69
C GLN A 23 3.27 4.49 13.81
N GLY A 24 4.37 3.96 14.34
CA GLY A 24 4.24 3.20 15.60
C GLY A 24 5.42 2.34 16.02
N PRO A 25 5.48 2.00 17.31
CA PRO A 25 6.47 1.08 17.85
C PRO A 25 6.33 -0.31 17.20
N GLY A 26 7.45 -1.04 17.07
CA GLY A 26 7.52 -2.35 16.41
C GLY A 26 7.55 -2.34 14.89
N HIS A 27 7.16 -1.24 14.24
CA HIS A 27 7.07 -1.14 12.79
C HIS A 27 8.40 -0.71 12.17
N THR A 28 9.45 -1.53 12.29
CA THR A 28 10.79 -1.21 11.77
C THR A 28 11.00 -1.70 10.33
N ILE A 29 12.08 -1.26 9.67
CA ILE A 29 12.48 -1.82 8.36
C ILE A 29 12.83 -3.31 8.48
N ALA A 30 13.47 -3.72 9.58
CA ALA A 30 13.76 -5.13 9.84
C ALA A 30 12.47 -5.95 9.95
N MET A 31 11.46 -5.39 10.61
CA MET A 31 10.12 -5.99 10.69
C MET A 31 9.47 -6.07 9.31
N ALA A 32 9.47 -4.98 8.54
CA ALA A 32 8.95 -4.95 7.19
C ALA A 32 9.61 -6.01 6.28
N LYS A 33 10.94 -6.14 6.36
CA LYS A 33 11.68 -7.19 5.65
C LYS A 33 11.17 -8.58 6.05
N HIS A 34 11.09 -8.86 7.35
CA HIS A 34 10.59 -10.13 7.86
C HIS A 34 9.20 -10.47 7.29
N LEU A 35 8.27 -9.52 7.34
CA LEU A 35 6.92 -9.69 6.81
C LEU A 35 6.90 -9.90 5.29
N ILE A 36 7.73 -9.16 4.53
CA ILE A 36 7.85 -9.31 3.07
C ILE A 36 8.35 -10.72 2.69
N GLU A 37 9.37 -11.24 3.39
CA GLU A 37 9.89 -12.58 3.10
C GLU A 37 8.86 -13.66 3.43
N LYS A 38 8.26 -13.58 4.63
CA LYS A 38 7.33 -14.60 5.12
C LYS A 38 6.01 -14.61 4.36
N SER A 39 5.59 -13.47 3.84
CA SER A 39 4.40 -13.35 3.00
C SER A 39 4.66 -13.69 1.52
N GLY A 40 5.83 -14.19 1.13
CA GLY A 40 6.11 -14.58 -0.26
C GLY A 40 6.19 -13.41 -1.27
N LEU A 41 5.99 -12.15 -0.85
CA LEU A 41 6.22 -10.97 -1.70
C LEU A 41 7.64 -10.95 -2.26
N GLY A 42 8.61 -11.41 -1.45
CA GLY A 42 10.01 -11.62 -1.83
C GLY A 42 10.22 -12.31 -3.18
N ALA A 43 9.35 -13.27 -3.54
CA ALA A 43 9.50 -14.12 -4.72
C ALA A 43 9.05 -13.47 -6.05
N ILE A 44 8.37 -12.33 -6.01
CA ILE A 44 7.83 -11.66 -7.21
C ILE A 44 8.94 -10.83 -7.86
N ASN A 45 9.45 -11.25 -9.01
CA ASN A 45 10.64 -10.63 -9.64
C ASN A 45 10.32 -9.87 -10.93
N THR A 46 9.28 -10.29 -11.65
CA THR A 46 8.85 -9.71 -12.92
C THR A 46 7.33 -9.53 -12.93
N ALA A 47 6.83 -8.81 -13.93
CA ALA A 47 5.39 -8.65 -14.14
C ALA A 47 4.67 -9.97 -14.47
N ASP A 48 5.38 -10.96 -15.03
CA ASP A 48 4.81 -12.28 -15.35
C ASP A 48 4.55 -13.14 -14.11
N HIS A 49 5.16 -12.81 -12.98
CA HIS A 49 4.84 -13.44 -11.69
C HIS A 49 3.56 -12.88 -11.06
N LEU A 50 2.99 -11.80 -11.61
CA LEU A 50 1.69 -11.28 -11.20
C LEU A 50 0.57 -12.05 -11.90
N PRO A 51 -0.59 -12.21 -11.25
CA PRO A 51 -1.72 -12.89 -11.87
C PRO A 51 -2.27 -12.08 -13.05
N HIS A 52 -3.13 -12.74 -13.82
CA HIS A 52 -3.97 -12.07 -14.81
C HIS A 52 -4.80 -10.96 -14.16
N PRO A 53 -5.07 -9.81 -14.84
CA PRO A 53 -5.73 -8.64 -14.23
C PRO A 53 -7.04 -8.93 -13.49
N GLN A 54 -7.83 -9.89 -13.97
CA GLN A 54 -9.11 -10.31 -13.41
C GLN A 54 -8.98 -10.98 -12.03
N ALA A 55 -7.80 -11.52 -11.71
CA ALA A 55 -7.49 -12.14 -10.43
C ALA A 55 -6.58 -11.25 -9.55
N MET A 56 -6.35 -10.00 -9.94
CA MET A 56 -5.46 -9.09 -9.22
C MET A 56 -5.98 -8.76 -7.82
N ASP A 57 -7.28 -8.51 -7.68
CA ASP A 57 -7.88 -8.12 -6.40
C ASP A 57 -7.69 -9.25 -5.38
N ASP A 58 -8.03 -10.49 -5.77
CA ASP A 58 -7.84 -11.68 -4.93
C ASP A 58 -6.37 -11.89 -4.55
N PHE A 59 -5.45 -11.71 -5.50
CA PHE A 59 -4.02 -11.79 -5.21
C PHE A 59 -3.54 -10.72 -4.23
N ILE A 60 -3.98 -9.47 -4.39
CA ILE A 60 -3.64 -8.40 -3.45
C ILE A 60 -4.19 -8.73 -2.06
N HIS A 61 -5.43 -9.21 -1.95
CA HIS A 61 -6.01 -9.68 -0.69
C HIS A 61 -5.21 -10.81 -0.06
N GLU A 62 -4.85 -11.82 -0.84
CA GLU A 62 -4.05 -12.95 -0.38
C GLU A 62 -2.69 -12.50 0.15
N ARG A 63 -2.02 -11.57 -0.53
CA ARG A 63 -0.73 -11.02 -0.07
C ARG A 63 -0.90 -10.16 1.19
N ILE A 64 -1.98 -9.40 1.31
CA ILE A 64 -2.30 -8.64 2.53
C ILE A 64 -2.51 -9.59 3.72
N HIS A 65 -3.31 -10.64 3.55
CA HIS A 65 -3.53 -11.66 4.57
C HIS A 65 -2.24 -12.38 4.92
N ALA A 66 -1.42 -12.77 3.94
CA ALA A 66 -0.12 -13.40 4.19
C ALA A 66 0.83 -12.50 5.01
N VAL A 67 0.79 -11.17 4.82
CA VAL A 67 1.53 -10.22 5.67
C VAL A 67 0.98 -10.17 7.09
N MET A 68 -0.35 -10.18 7.25
CA MET A 68 -0.98 -10.22 8.58
C MET A 68 -0.67 -11.52 9.31
N ASP A 69 -0.71 -12.66 8.62
CA ASP A 69 -0.37 -13.97 9.17
C ASP A 69 1.11 -14.03 9.57
N ALA A 70 2.00 -13.50 8.72
CA ALA A 70 3.42 -13.36 9.03
C ALA A 70 3.71 -12.48 10.25
N SER A 71 2.77 -11.64 10.68
CA SER A 71 2.91 -10.81 11.88
C SER A 71 2.50 -11.54 13.16
N GLN A 72 1.76 -12.65 13.07
CA GLN A 72 1.28 -13.40 14.22
C GLN A 72 2.46 -14.02 14.98
N GLY A 73 2.45 -13.86 16.31
CA GLY A 73 3.54 -14.36 17.17
C GLY A 73 4.87 -13.59 17.01
N VAL A 74 4.87 -12.48 16.28
CA VAL A 74 6.04 -11.60 16.18
C VAL A 74 5.95 -10.52 17.25
N TYR A 75 7.07 -10.30 17.94
CA TYR A 75 7.16 -9.36 19.06
C TYR A 75 8.23 -8.33 18.80
N TYR A 76 8.09 -7.18 19.45
CA TYR A 76 9.12 -6.16 19.48
C TYR A 76 9.34 -5.69 20.92
N THR A 77 10.55 -5.19 21.18
CA THR A 77 10.89 -4.56 22.46
C THR A 77 10.57 -3.07 22.37
N LYS A 78 9.61 -2.63 23.17
CA LYS A 78 9.32 -1.22 23.39
C LYS A 78 10.27 -0.70 24.46
N ARG A 79 11.00 0.36 24.11
CA ARG A 79 11.89 1.07 25.03
C ARG A 79 11.33 2.45 25.26
N ALA A 80 10.76 2.68 26.43
CA ALA A 80 10.28 3.99 26.87
C ALA A 80 11.23 4.55 27.93
N LYS A 81 11.54 5.84 27.86
CA LYS A 81 12.51 6.48 28.75
C LYS A 81 11.97 6.44 30.19
N GLY A 82 12.72 5.80 31.09
CA GLY A 82 12.35 5.69 32.51
C GLY A 82 11.41 4.54 32.83
N GLU A 83 11.06 3.69 31.86
CA GLU A 83 10.28 2.48 32.04
C GLU A 83 11.13 1.23 31.73
N PRO A 84 10.85 0.07 32.35
CA PRO A 84 11.45 -1.19 31.95
C PRO A 84 11.16 -1.54 30.48
N ASP A 85 12.08 -2.24 29.82
CA ASP A 85 11.86 -2.79 28.48
C ASP A 85 10.61 -3.70 28.50
N ALA A 86 9.63 -3.37 27.66
CA ALA A 86 8.40 -4.15 27.52
C ALA A 86 8.40 -4.93 26.21
N ARG A 87 8.01 -6.20 26.25
CA ARG A 87 7.82 -7.02 25.06
C ARG A 87 6.36 -6.96 24.64
N GLU A 88 6.09 -6.39 23.47
CA GLU A 88 4.74 -6.23 22.93
C GLU A 88 4.58 -7.03 21.63
N ALA A 89 3.39 -7.57 21.39
CA ALA A 89 3.06 -8.23 20.14
C ALA A 89 2.93 -7.17 19.02
N LEU A 90 3.40 -7.50 17.82
CA LEU A 90 3.21 -6.64 16.66
C LEU A 90 1.75 -6.69 16.23
N VAL A 91 1.12 -5.52 16.12
CA VAL A 91 -0.22 -5.39 15.55
C VAL A 91 -0.11 -4.96 14.09
N CYS A 92 -0.34 -5.89 13.16
CA CYS A 92 -0.44 -5.59 11.73
C CYS A 92 -1.89 -5.65 11.27
N THR A 93 -2.55 -4.50 11.23
CA THR A 93 -3.90 -4.39 10.68
C THR A 93 -3.89 -4.57 9.17
N TYR A 94 -5.06 -4.86 8.59
CA TYR A 94 -5.23 -4.94 7.14
C TYR A 94 -4.77 -3.65 6.44
N GLY A 95 -5.14 -2.49 7.00
CA GLY A 95 -4.67 -1.18 6.57
C GLY A 95 -3.14 -0.99 6.54
N ARG A 96 -2.42 -1.57 7.51
CA ARG A 96 -0.94 -1.54 7.54
C ARG A 96 -0.33 -2.53 6.55
N ALA A 97 -0.91 -3.73 6.46
CA ALA A 97 -0.48 -4.76 5.53
C ALA A 97 -0.65 -4.33 4.06
N GLN A 98 -1.79 -3.73 3.68
CA GLN A 98 -1.98 -3.21 2.31
C GLN A 98 -0.95 -2.13 1.96
N LYS A 99 -0.57 -1.26 2.89
CA LYS A 99 0.43 -0.22 2.62
C LYS A 99 1.77 -0.87 2.31
N LEU A 100 2.17 -1.89 3.08
CA LEU A 100 3.41 -2.62 2.86
C LEU A 100 3.41 -3.35 1.51
N VAL A 101 2.35 -4.12 1.21
CA VAL A 101 2.17 -4.86 -0.04
C VAL A 101 2.25 -3.93 -1.26
N ASN A 102 1.39 -2.91 -1.30
CA ASN A 102 1.26 -2.04 -2.46
C ASN A 102 2.50 -1.17 -2.67
N MET A 103 3.15 -0.71 -1.60
CA MET A 103 4.43 0.00 -1.71
C MET A 103 5.55 -0.90 -2.23
N TYR A 104 5.62 -2.13 -1.75
CA TYR A 104 6.64 -3.08 -2.20
C TYR A 104 6.49 -3.38 -3.69
N LEU A 105 5.27 -3.70 -4.15
CA LEU A 105 4.99 -3.99 -5.55
C LEU A 105 5.19 -2.77 -6.45
N LYS A 106 4.84 -1.57 -5.99
CA LYS A 106 5.12 -0.31 -6.69
C LYS A 106 6.61 -0.16 -6.98
N ILE A 107 7.45 -0.25 -5.94
CA ILE A 107 8.89 -0.04 -6.09
C ILE A 107 9.53 -1.18 -6.88
N LYS A 108 9.16 -2.43 -6.58
CA LYS A 108 9.82 -3.61 -7.16
C LYS A 108 9.42 -3.86 -8.62
N ILE A 109 8.18 -3.53 -8.99
CA ILE A 109 7.62 -3.87 -10.31
C ILE A 109 7.33 -2.64 -11.15
N VAL A 110 6.46 -1.73 -10.71
CA VAL A 110 6.08 -0.56 -11.53
C VAL A 110 7.30 0.31 -11.83
N CYS A 111 8.04 0.70 -10.79
CA CYS A 111 9.25 1.54 -10.92
C CYS A 111 10.45 0.80 -11.53
N ALA A 112 10.34 -0.52 -11.73
CA ALA A 112 11.36 -1.33 -12.39
C ALA A 112 11.21 -1.39 -13.93
N GLY A 113 10.31 -0.58 -14.50
CA GLY A 113 10.09 -0.46 -15.94
C GLY A 113 8.89 -1.24 -16.47
N TYR A 114 8.13 -1.94 -15.63
CA TYR A 114 6.96 -2.72 -16.06
C TYR A 114 5.64 -1.94 -16.03
N HIS A 115 5.68 -0.61 -15.93
CA HIS A 115 4.50 0.24 -15.73
C HIS A 115 3.38 0.04 -16.78
N ASP A 116 3.74 -0.28 -18.03
CA ASP A 116 2.79 -0.53 -19.11
C ASP A 116 2.33 -1.98 -19.25
N HIS A 117 2.89 -2.91 -18.47
CA HIS A 117 2.51 -4.33 -18.55
C HIS A 117 1.05 -4.53 -18.12
N PRO A 118 0.22 -5.30 -18.86
CA PRO A 118 -1.20 -5.46 -18.57
C PRO A 118 -1.50 -5.88 -17.13
N HIS A 119 -0.71 -6.81 -16.57
CA HIS A 119 -0.86 -7.25 -15.18
C HIS A 119 -0.55 -6.12 -14.20
N VAL A 120 0.44 -5.29 -14.50
CA VAL A 120 0.89 -4.20 -13.63
C VAL A 120 -0.14 -3.08 -13.58
N LYS A 121 -0.86 -2.82 -14.67
CA LYS A 121 -1.92 -1.79 -14.72
C LYS A 121 -3.04 -2.03 -13.71
N ALA A 122 -3.27 -3.28 -13.32
CA ALA A 122 -4.28 -3.64 -12.32
C ALA A 122 -3.79 -3.51 -10.87
N LEU A 123 -2.50 -3.30 -10.62
CA LEU A 123 -1.97 -3.18 -9.25
C LEU A 123 -2.64 -2.06 -8.48
N HIS A 124 -2.97 -2.35 -7.22
CA HIS A 124 -3.60 -1.40 -6.33
C HIS A 124 -2.59 -0.32 -5.87
N PRO A 125 -3.04 0.93 -5.69
CA PRO A 125 -2.25 1.96 -5.06
C PRO A 125 -2.15 1.72 -3.54
N PRO A 126 -1.07 2.20 -2.90
CA PRO A 126 -0.88 2.12 -1.47
C PRO A 126 -1.72 3.20 -0.76
N LEU A 127 -2.83 2.81 -0.13
CA LEU A 127 -3.72 3.78 0.55
C LEU A 127 -3.05 4.37 1.80
N ASP A 128 -2.92 5.69 1.87
CA ASP A 128 -2.48 6.41 3.06
C ASP A 128 -3.20 7.75 3.23
N ALA A 129 -2.94 8.43 4.35
CA ALA A 129 -3.58 9.71 4.66
C ALA A 129 -3.35 10.80 3.59
N VAL A 130 -2.22 10.78 2.87
CA VAL A 130 -1.91 11.79 1.85
C VAL A 130 -2.78 11.54 0.62
N LEU A 131 -2.79 10.32 0.10
CA LEU A 131 -3.61 9.96 -1.05
C LEU A 131 -5.11 10.12 -0.74
N LEU A 132 -5.55 9.68 0.44
CA LEU A 132 -6.96 9.81 0.85
C LEU A 132 -7.40 11.27 0.94
N LYS A 133 -6.56 12.16 1.48
CA LYS A 133 -6.84 13.60 1.52
C LYS A 133 -6.90 14.21 0.12
N ALA A 134 -5.99 13.80 -0.78
CA ALA A 134 -5.96 14.31 -2.14
C ALA A 134 -7.18 13.86 -2.94
N LEU A 135 -7.62 12.60 -2.78
CA LEU A 135 -8.88 12.10 -3.35
C LEU A 135 -10.08 12.91 -2.85
N ASP A 136 -10.14 13.23 -1.55
CA ASP A 136 -11.22 14.02 -0.97
C ASP A 136 -11.27 15.46 -1.48
N SER A 137 -10.12 16.00 -1.89
CA SER A 137 -9.98 17.37 -2.39
C SER A 137 -10.11 17.45 -3.92
N SER A 138 -10.24 16.30 -4.61
CA SER A 138 -10.25 16.26 -6.07
C SER A 138 -11.61 16.69 -6.62
N VAL A 139 -11.59 17.73 -7.46
CA VAL A 139 -12.79 18.31 -8.09
C VAL A 139 -12.88 18.06 -9.60
N ALA A 140 -11.89 17.37 -10.16
CA ALA A 140 -11.82 17.03 -11.57
C ALA A 140 -11.38 15.58 -11.74
N ILE A 141 -12.04 14.89 -12.67
CA ILE A 141 -11.66 13.58 -13.18
C ILE A 141 -11.86 13.57 -14.70
N ASP A 142 -11.37 12.54 -15.40
CA ASP A 142 -11.36 12.51 -16.87
C ASP A 142 -12.76 12.69 -17.51
N ARG A 143 -13.83 12.33 -16.80
CA ARG A 143 -15.22 12.47 -17.28
C ARG A 143 -16.13 13.04 -16.19
N ASP A 144 -16.76 14.19 -16.44
CA ASP A 144 -17.68 14.84 -15.49
C ASP A 144 -18.83 13.92 -15.02
N SER A 145 -19.34 13.04 -15.89
CA SER A 145 -20.38 12.07 -15.54
C SER A 145 -19.95 11.11 -14.44
N ASP A 146 -18.66 10.80 -14.38
CA ASP A 146 -18.09 9.89 -13.39
C ASP A 146 -17.87 10.60 -12.05
N LEU A 147 -17.89 11.95 -12.01
CA LEU A 147 -17.52 12.72 -10.81
C LEU A 147 -18.55 12.52 -9.70
N LYS A 148 -19.84 12.50 -10.09
CA LYS A 148 -20.94 12.19 -9.17
C LYS A 148 -20.84 10.76 -8.64
N VAL A 149 -20.50 9.80 -9.50
CA VAL A 149 -20.35 8.39 -9.13
C VAL A 149 -19.16 8.20 -8.18
N PHE A 150 -18.03 8.82 -8.49
CA PHE A 150 -16.84 8.87 -7.65
C PHE A 150 -17.17 9.46 -6.29
N GLY A 151 -17.81 10.63 -6.24
CA GLY A 151 -18.19 11.29 -4.99
C GLY A 151 -19.08 10.41 -4.10
N GLY A 152 -20.06 9.73 -4.69
CA GLY A 152 -20.91 8.78 -3.96
C GLY A 152 -20.14 7.58 -3.39
N LYS A 153 -19.25 6.96 -4.18
CA LYS A 153 -18.42 5.84 -3.72
C LYS A 153 -17.41 6.27 -2.66
N LEU A 154 -16.78 7.43 -2.81
CA LEU A 154 -15.84 7.96 -1.84
C LEU A 154 -16.55 8.29 -0.52
N ALA A 155 -17.74 8.90 -0.56
CA ALA A 155 -18.55 9.15 0.62
C ALA A 155 -18.90 7.85 1.36
N PHE A 156 -19.29 6.80 0.64
CA PHE A 156 -19.52 5.47 1.21
C PHE A 156 -18.26 4.89 1.86
N ALA A 157 -17.11 4.92 1.17
CA ALA A 157 -15.84 4.43 1.73
C ALA A 157 -15.44 5.19 3.02
N LYS A 158 -15.63 6.51 3.04
CA LYS A 158 -15.37 7.36 4.22
C LYS A 158 -16.32 7.07 5.38
N ALA A 159 -17.53 6.59 5.11
CA ALA A 159 -18.48 6.17 6.15
C ALA A 159 -18.06 4.86 6.82
N LEU A 160 -17.38 3.96 6.08
CA LEU A 160 -16.79 2.73 6.64
C LEU A 160 -15.53 3.04 7.46
N GLY A 161 -14.66 3.92 6.96
CA GLY A 161 -13.47 4.33 7.70
C GLY A 161 -12.64 5.41 7.01
N LYS A 162 -11.98 6.26 7.80
CA LYS A 162 -11.11 7.35 7.31
C LYS A 162 -9.63 7.14 7.62
N THR A 163 -9.34 6.33 8.63
CA THR A 163 -7.98 6.10 9.12
C THR A 163 -7.39 4.86 8.47
N TRP A 164 -6.53 5.06 7.47
CA TRP A 164 -5.97 3.96 6.68
C TRP A 164 -5.27 2.88 7.52
N THR A 165 -4.69 3.23 8.69
CA THR A 165 -4.04 2.25 9.58
C THR A 165 -5.01 1.32 10.29
N THR A 166 -6.32 1.57 10.25
CA THR A 166 -7.35 0.74 10.90
C THR A 166 -8.34 0.16 9.91
N PHE A 167 -8.10 0.31 8.60
CA PHE A 167 -8.95 -0.30 7.59
C PHE A 167 -9.00 -1.81 7.76
N ASP A 168 -10.19 -2.35 7.53
CA ASP A 168 -10.46 -3.75 7.24
C ASP A 168 -10.56 -3.94 5.71
N ARG A 169 -10.89 -5.17 5.28
CA ARG A 169 -11.08 -5.47 3.86
C ARG A 169 -12.22 -4.66 3.25
N SER A 170 -13.35 -4.54 3.94
CA SER A 170 -14.53 -3.86 3.39
C SER A 170 -14.27 -2.37 3.12
N THR A 171 -13.60 -1.69 4.05
CA THR A 171 -13.19 -0.30 3.90
C THR A 171 -12.20 -0.15 2.75
N TYR A 172 -11.19 -1.03 2.68
CA TYR A 172 -10.21 -1.03 1.62
C TYR A 172 -10.86 -1.18 0.23
N ASP A 173 -11.75 -2.14 0.06
CA ASP A 173 -12.44 -2.41 -1.21
C ASP A 173 -13.31 -1.23 -1.63
N ALA A 174 -13.96 -0.56 -0.70
CA ALA A 174 -14.75 0.63 -0.97
C ALA A 174 -13.87 1.78 -1.54
N TYR A 175 -12.67 1.98 -0.99
CA TYR A 175 -11.72 2.96 -1.56
C TYR A 175 -11.19 2.53 -2.91
N ILE A 176 -10.85 1.26 -3.12
CA ILE A 176 -10.40 0.76 -4.43
C ILE A 176 -11.51 0.95 -5.47
N ALA A 177 -12.77 0.68 -5.12
CA ALA A 177 -13.90 0.91 -6.02
C ALA A 177 -14.09 2.40 -6.38
N ALA A 178 -13.88 3.32 -5.43
CA ALA A 178 -13.89 4.74 -5.71
C ALA A 178 -12.73 5.14 -6.66
N ILE A 179 -11.52 4.63 -6.40
CA ILE A 179 -10.33 4.90 -7.21
C ILE A 179 -10.49 4.35 -8.64
N ARG A 180 -11.13 3.18 -8.84
CA ARG A 180 -11.42 2.67 -10.19
C ARG A 180 -12.26 3.63 -11.01
N VAL A 181 -13.28 4.25 -10.39
CA VAL A 181 -14.08 5.29 -11.06
C VAL A 181 -13.24 6.52 -11.35
N PHE A 182 -12.41 6.94 -10.38
CA PHE A 182 -11.50 8.07 -10.54
C PHE A 182 -10.49 7.88 -11.68
N GLN A 183 -9.98 6.67 -11.86
CA GLN A 183 -8.98 6.33 -12.88
C GLN A 183 -9.57 6.03 -14.26
N GLY A 184 -10.83 5.61 -14.34
CA GLY A 184 -11.43 5.18 -15.61
C GLY A 184 -10.62 4.05 -16.26
N SER A 185 -10.06 4.30 -17.45
CA SER A 185 -9.22 3.36 -18.20
C SER A 185 -7.73 3.42 -17.86
N GLN A 186 -7.32 4.39 -17.02
CA GLN A 186 -5.93 4.54 -16.63
C GLN A 186 -5.49 3.40 -15.69
N PRO A 187 -4.19 3.07 -15.64
CA PRO A 187 -3.66 2.12 -14.67
C PRO A 187 -4.08 2.50 -13.24
N LEU A 188 -4.52 1.53 -12.43
CA LEU A 188 -5.10 1.82 -11.12
C LEU A 188 -4.09 2.49 -10.18
N TRP A 189 -2.83 2.05 -10.25
CA TRP A 189 -1.70 2.60 -9.50
C TRP A 189 -1.37 4.06 -9.87
N ALA A 190 -1.82 4.56 -11.02
CA ALA A 190 -1.51 5.93 -11.49
C ALA A 190 -2.31 7.02 -10.76
N VAL A 191 -3.25 6.64 -9.88
CA VAL A 191 -3.87 7.59 -8.94
C VAL A 191 -2.84 8.26 -8.02
N GLU A 192 -1.68 7.62 -7.83
CA GLU A 192 -0.55 8.17 -7.07
C GLU A 192 0.04 9.45 -7.66
N ARG A 193 -0.39 9.90 -8.86
CA ARG A 193 -0.09 11.27 -9.33
C ARG A 193 -0.60 12.36 -8.37
N LEU A 194 -1.58 12.01 -7.53
CA LEU A 194 -2.10 12.88 -6.47
C LEU A 194 -1.24 12.85 -5.20
N TRP A 195 -0.21 11.99 -5.16
CA TRP A 195 0.61 11.81 -3.97
C TRP A 195 1.66 12.92 -3.88
N SER A 196 1.38 13.93 -3.05
CA SER A 196 2.30 15.03 -2.72
C SER A 196 2.73 14.89 -1.25
N PRO A 197 3.77 14.09 -0.95
CA PRO A 197 4.22 13.83 0.41
C PRO A 197 4.98 15.01 1.03
N GLU A 198 5.47 15.95 0.23
CA GLU A 198 6.04 17.22 0.66
C GLU A 198 4.99 18.04 1.42
N ARG A 199 5.16 18.14 2.74
CA ARG A 199 4.20 18.83 3.63
C ARG A 199 4.29 20.35 3.57
N GLU A 200 5.36 20.88 2.99
CA GLU A 200 5.69 22.30 2.95
C GLU A 200 6.04 22.68 1.51
N VAL A 201 5.36 23.69 0.99
CA VAL A 201 5.85 24.43 -0.17
C VAL A 201 7.08 25.17 0.33
N LEU A 202 8.25 24.90 -0.25
CA LEU A 202 9.42 25.72 0.00
C LEU A 202 9.06 27.14 -0.43
N SER A 203 8.91 28.04 0.54
CA SER A 203 8.84 29.47 0.27
C SER A 203 10.17 29.87 -0.37
N VAL A 204 10.12 30.14 -1.66
CA VAL A 204 11.20 30.76 -2.43
C VAL A 204 11.26 32.24 -2.08
#